data_AF-D5GKR6-F1
#
_entry.id   AF-D5GKR6-F1
#
_cell.length_a   1.000
_cell.length_b   1.000
_cell.length_c   1.000
_cell.angle_alpha   90.00
_cell.angle_beta   90.00
_cell.angle_gamma   90.00
#
_symmetry.space_group_name_H-M   'P 1'
#
loop_
_entity.id
_entity.type
_entity.pdbx_description
1 polymer ?
#
loop_
_entity_poly.entity_id
_entity_poly.type
_entity_poly.pdbx_seq_one_letter_code
_entity_poly.pdbx_strand_id
1 'polypeptide(L)'
;MHGAALTNGIDGSGKDGTFPLFVRVNGIVWPQTVISKYIRGGDGDKENGVITGDVEEEWIIDITGLTGATEYDFEFVKKGGKIVYQASACTMPARASSAAPPVTKQPSRPLSPITTLMHSLSQASSCLTEKKNRLKVVKKNQKTALSDIRKETEKNRSLLGNDRGDERAFRRILALKESIKRADEETEKMTKEIEGLQNLPDKLKAEWKAKKRGWREERDKLLSAQSQAGEVKEAADRQTSTVESEAASLVQKKERLTVRLGKLCVDLEKLEKEHQQNIETRRKREAERENVEKHRLSLEKEFSDAILRMEQKTVDFRMYSADNWATFYAYESSIQSQPPLSTLDTGLQGTNSNRNSLHISTPPGLMLHQGSYTASSSSLPTGTAGPTRERSSSVFSSESVVTNMSELERSEVIRSTHFPRGNSHDHITPFFPGAVGAGSALVGSPNRKEV
;
A
#
# COMPACT_ATOMS: atom_id res chain seq x y z
N MET A 1 -1.23 19.81 44.69
CA MET A 1 -0.02 19.29 44.03
C MET A 1 1.01 20.40 44.04
N HIS A 2 2.08 20.26 44.84
CA HIS A 2 3.11 21.29 44.97
C HIS A 2 4.22 21.02 43.96
N GLY A 3 4.36 21.92 42.97
CA GLY A 3 5.59 22.01 42.19
C GLY A 3 6.73 22.48 43.09
N ALA A 4 7.93 21.94 42.86
CA ALA A 4 9.12 22.32 43.62
C ALA A 4 9.41 23.81 43.42
N ALA A 5 9.35 24.60 44.50
CA ALA A 5 9.72 26.00 44.49
C ALA A 5 11.25 26.10 44.43
N LEU A 6 11.78 26.63 43.32
CA LEU A 6 13.21 26.91 43.18
C LEU A 6 13.45 28.34 43.66
N THR A 7 14.30 28.49 44.68
CA THR A 7 14.75 29.80 45.18
C THR A 7 16.07 30.17 44.50
N ASN A 8 16.22 31.42 44.10
CA ASN A 8 17.45 31.89 43.49
C ASN A 8 18.58 31.93 44.53
N GLY A 9 19.70 31.26 44.24
CA GLY A 9 20.95 31.44 44.95
C GLY A 9 21.47 32.87 44.81
N ILE A 10 22.27 33.32 45.78
CA ILE A 10 22.80 34.68 45.89
C ILE A 10 23.65 35.13 44.67
N ASP A 11 23.97 34.20 43.77
CA ASP A 11 24.77 34.33 42.56
C ASP A 11 23.96 34.15 41.26
N GLY A 12 22.63 34.03 41.34
CA GLY A 12 21.78 33.74 40.17
C GLY A 12 22.04 32.37 39.55
N SER A 13 22.80 31.50 40.22
CA SER A 13 23.05 30.13 39.82
C SER A 13 22.19 29.20 40.69
N GLY A 14 20.90 29.11 40.34
CA GLY A 14 20.02 28.08 40.90
C GLY A 14 20.68 26.71 40.81
N LYS A 15 20.71 25.98 41.93
CA LYS A 15 21.44 24.70 42.08
C LYS A 15 20.89 23.56 41.22
N ASP A 16 19.75 23.73 40.59
CA ASP A 16 19.19 22.78 39.64
C ASP A 16 19.09 23.45 38.27
N GLY A 17 19.86 22.93 37.31
CA GLY A 17 20.03 23.47 35.95
C GLY A 17 18.80 23.40 35.04
N THR A 18 17.59 23.43 35.61
CA THR A 18 16.32 23.22 34.93
C THR A 18 15.54 24.51 34.62
N PHE A 19 16.03 25.70 35.00
CA PHE A 19 15.54 26.97 34.42
C PHE A 19 16.58 28.11 34.42
N PRO A 20 16.68 28.97 33.38
CA PRO A 20 17.84 29.83 33.21
C PRO A 20 17.58 31.33 33.45
N LEU A 21 16.62 31.79 34.26
CA LEU A 21 16.33 33.24 34.40
C LEU A 21 16.37 33.74 35.85
N PHE A 22 16.82 34.97 36.05
CA PHE A 22 16.74 35.70 37.33
C PHE A 22 16.10 37.08 37.12
N VAL A 23 15.56 37.67 38.19
CA VAL A 23 14.86 38.96 38.15
C VAL A 23 15.73 40.05 38.76
N ARG A 24 15.80 41.20 38.09
CA ARG A 24 16.35 42.43 38.65
C ARG A 24 15.23 43.42 38.91
N VAL A 25 15.32 44.12 40.04
CA VAL A 25 14.45 45.24 40.41
C VAL A 25 15.33 46.48 40.49
N ASN A 26 15.04 47.50 39.69
CA ASN A 26 15.84 48.73 39.55
C ASN A 26 17.33 48.43 39.29
N GLY A 27 17.62 47.41 38.47
CA GLY A 27 18.98 47.00 38.12
C GLY A 27 19.69 46.07 39.11
N ILE A 28 19.08 45.74 40.26
CA ILE A 28 19.66 44.86 41.29
C ILE A 28 18.99 43.50 41.27
N VAL A 29 19.77 42.41 41.32
CA VAL A 29 19.23 41.04 41.43
C VAL A 29 18.43 40.91 42.71
N TRP A 30 17.14 40.58 42.57
CA TRP A 30 16.24 40.54 43.70
C TRP A 30 16.25 39.16 44.36
N PRO A 31 16.60 39.04 45.65
CA PRO A 31 16.73 37.74 46.31
C PRO A 31 15.38 37.12 46.68
N GLN A 32 14.32 37.93 46.84
CA GLN A 32 13.00 37.46 47.26
C GLN A 32 12.08 37.21 46.06
N THR A 33 12.57 36.41 45.11
CA THR A 33 11.83 35.98 43.93
C THR A 33 11.67 34.46 43.94
N VAL A 34 10.44 34.00 43.82
CA VAL A 34 10.09 32.57 43.69
C VAL A 34 9.61 32.32 42.27
N ILE A 35 10.23 31.37 41.57
CA ILE A 35 9.89 31.01 40.20
C ILE A 35 9.34 29.58 40.20
N SER A 36 8.14 29.40 39.66
CA SER A 36 7.47 28.10 39.60
C SER A 36 6.98 27.80 38.19
N LYS A 37 7.23 26.59 37.70
CA LYS A 37 6.67 26.12 36.43
C LYS A 37 5.19 25.81 36.61
N TYR A 38 4.33 26.43 35.80
CA TYR A 38 2.92 26.13 35.79
C TYR A 38 2.66 25.00 34.81
N ILE A 39 2.41 23.79 35.34
CA ILE A 39 1.95 22.67 34.53
C ILE A 39 0.44 22.78 34.45
N ARG A 40 -0.09 23.19 33.28
CA ARG A 40 -1.53 23.15 33.02
C ARG A 40 -1.98 21.70 33.13
N GLY A 41 -2.74 21.39 34.18
CA GLY A 41 -3.34 20.07 34.39
C GLY A 41 -4.38 19.81 33.30
N GLY A 42 -3.99 19.10 32.26
CA GLY A 42 -4.93 18.44 31.37
C GLY A 42 -5.45 17.18 32.07
N ASP A 43 -6.72 17.18 32.43
CA ASP A 43 -7.50 15.94 32.51
C ASP A 43 -7.51 15.36 31.09
N GLY A 44 -6.68 14.34 30.89
CA GLY A 44 -6.50 13.67 29.61
C GLY A 44 -5.81 12.35 29.85
N ASP A 45 -6.64 11.31 29.93
CA ASP A 45 -6.37 9.89 29.83
C ASP A 45 -4.90 9.45 29.90
N LYS A 46 -4.53 8.87 31.05
CA LYS A 46 -3.35 8.02 31.18
C LYS A 46 -3.63 6.67 30.54
N GLU A 47 -3.62 6.62 29.22
CA GLU A 47 -3.34 5.40 28.48
C GLU A 47 -2.30 5.72 27.40
N ASN A 48 -1.15 5.06 27.54
CA ASN A 48 -0.02 5.08 26.60
C ASN A 48 0.83 6.36 26.58
N GLY A 49 1.91 6.32 27.37
CA GLY A 49 2.89 7.40 27.53
C GLY A 49 3.70 7.72 26.28
N VAL A 50 3.12 8.49 25.36
CA VAL A 50 3.84 9.31 24.38
C VAL A 50 3.10 10.64 24.23
N ILE A 51 3.56 11.68 24.92
CA ILE A 51 3.10 13.06 24.70
C ILE A 51 3.99 13.66 23.60
N THR A 52 3.50 13.62 22.36
CA THR A 52 3.98 14.45 21.26
C THR A 52 2.95 15.55 21.00
N GLY A 53 3.22 16.74 21.50
CA GLY A 53 2.46 17.97 21.25
C GLY A 53 3.11 19.11 22.02
N ASP A 54 3.44 20.21 21.33
CA ASP A 54 4.15 21.37 21.90
C ASP A 54 3.45 21.89 23.17
N VAL A 55 4.05 21.62 24.32
CA VAL A 55 3.59 22.13 25.61
C VAL A 55 4.13 23.56 25.72
N GLU A 56 3.25 24.55 25.60
CA GLU A 56 3.57 25.94 25.96
C GLU A 56 3.95 25.97 27.45
N GLU A 57 5.23 26.22 27.74
CA GLU A 57 5.73 26.28 29.11
C GLU A 57 5.34 27.61 29.76
N GLU A 58 4.28 27.60 30.57
CA GLU A 58 3.86 28.75 31.36
C GLU A 58 4.63 28.79 32.69
N TRP A 59 5.15 29.97 33.07
CA TRP A 59 5.95 30.17 34.29
C TRP A 59 5.34 31.28 35.13
N ILE A 60 5.23 31.04 36.44
CA ILE A 60 4.74 32.01 37.41
C ILE A 60 5.93 32.51 38.23
N ILE A 61 6.04 33.83 38.36
CA ILE A 61 7.13 34.50 39.06
C ILE A 61 6.54 35.40 40.14
N ASP A 62 6.76 35.04 41.41
CA ASP A 62 6.31 35.79 42.57
C ASP A 62 7.48 36.63 43.13
N ILE A 63 7.33 37.96 43.11
CA ILE A 63 8.31 38.91 43.64
C ILE A 63 7.76 39.49 44.94
N THR A 64 8.47 39.28 46.04
CA THR A 64 8.04 39.70 47.39
C THR A 64 9.05 40.66 48.02
N GLY A 65 8.65 41.38 49.06
CA GLY A 65 9.54 42.30 49.79
C GLY A 65 9.67 43.72 49.20
N LEU A 66 8.79 44.10 48.27
CA LEU A 66 8.74 45.46 47.71
C LEU A 66 8.13 46.44 48.73
N THR A 67 8.68 47.65 48.80
CA THR A 67 8.15 48.73 49.65
C THR A 67 6.87 49.28 49.04
N GLY A 68 5.86 49.54 49.88
CA GLY A 68 4.64 50.22 49.44
C GLY A 68 4.91 51.63 48.91
N ALA A 69 4.02 52.15 48.08
CA ALA A 69 4.08 53.50 47.52
C ALA A 69 5.35 53.87 46.72
N THR A 70 6.03 52.89 46.13
CA THR A 70 7.27 53.09 45.35
C THR A 70 7.10 52.51 43.94
N GLU A 71 7.67 53.17 42.94
CA GLU A 71 7.73 52.69 41.55
C GLU A 71 8.98 51.84 41.33
N TYR A 72 8.79 50.69 40.68
CA TYR A 72 9.84 49.69 40.45
C TYR A 72 9.88 49.27 38.98
N ASP A 73 11.09 49.20 38.44
CA ASP A 73 11.39 48.61 37.15
C ASP A 73 11.89 47.17 37.31
N PHE A 74 11.17 46.23 36.71
CA PHE A 74 11.44 44.81 36.72
C PHE A 74 12.10 44.40 35.41
N GLU A 75 13.21 43.68 35.49
CA GLU A 75 13.89 43.10 34.33
C GLU A 75 14.06 41.59 34.53
N PHE A 76 13.68 40.82 33.53
CA PHE A 76 13.80 39.36 33.52
C PHE A 76 15.00 38.98 32.65
N VAL A 77 16.06 38.44 33.24
CA VAL A 77 17.37 38.26 32.57
C VAL A 77 17.72 36.77 32.45
N LYS A 78 18.03 36.31 31.23
CA LYS A 78 18.43 34.93 30.95
C LYS A 78 19.90 34.70 31.34
N LYS A 79 20.27 33.47 31.69
CA LYS A 79 21.63 32.98 31.93
C LYS A 79 22.44 33.23 30.66
N GLY A 80 23.31 34.25 30.71
CA GLY A 80 23.94 34.86 29.53
C GLY A 80 23.78 36.38 29.45
N GLY A 81 23.02 37.00 30.35
CA GLY A 81 22.94 38.47 30.51
C GLY A 81 21.95 39.18 29.57
N LYS A 82 21.21 38.45 28.74
CA LYS A 82 20.20 39.03 27.84
C LYS A 82 18.88 39.26 28.58
N ILE A 83 18.38 40.49 28.55
CA ILE A 83 17.06 40.86 29.07
C ILE A 83 15.99 40.29 28.14
N VAL A 84 15.08 39.51 28.69
CA VAL A 84 13.97 38.85 27.98
C VAL A 84 12.71 39.71 28.03
N TYR A 85 12.48 40.37 29.16
CA TYR A 85 11.29 41.20 29.37
C TYR A 85 11.58 42.30 30.39
N GLN A 86 10.90 43.45 30.25
CA GLN A 86 10.98 44.57 31.18
C GLN A 86 9.58 45.12 31.44
N ALA A 87 9.27 45.42 32.71
CA ALA A 87 7.99 45.98 33.14
C ALA A 87 8.22 47.03 34.24
N SER A 88 7.31 48.00 34.39
CA SER A 88 7.35 48.98 35.48
C SER A 88 6.02 48.98 36.25
N ALA A 89 6.06 49.01 37.58
CA ALA A 89 4.86 49.04 38.41
C ALA A 89 5.06 49.83 39.72
N CYS A 90 4.00 50.53 40.16
CA CYS A 90 3.97 51.32 41.39
C CYS A 90 3.08 50.68 42.47
N THR A 91 3.57 50.63 43.70
CA THR A 91 2.90 49.97 44.84
C THR A 91 2.03 50.91 45.70
N MET A 92 1.59 52.06 45.17
CA MET A 92 0.74 53.01 45.92
C MET A 92 -0.73 52.54 46.09
N PRO A 93 -1.29 52.59 47.31
CA PRO A 93 -2.74 52.51 47.53
C PRO A 93 -3.40 53.88 47.27
N ALA A 94 -4.44 53.93 46.45
CA ALA A 94 -5.10 55.19 46.06
C ALA A 94 -5.91 55.83 47.20
N ARG A 95 -5.50 57.00 47.74
CA ARG A 95 -6.41 58.10 48.21
C ARG A 95 -5.72 59.40 48.71
N ALA A 96 -6.41 60.52 48.49
CA ALA A 96 -6.00 61.94 48.54
C ALA A 96 -6.03 62.63 49.93
N SER A 97 -5.31 63.75 50.08
CA SER A 97 -5.42 64.66 51.25
C SER A 97 -5.13 66.13 50.90
N SER A 98 -5.89 67.05 51.52
CA SER A 98 -5.71 68.51 51.60
C SER A 98 -6.31 68.96 52.95
N ALA A 99 -6.03 70.07 53.63
CA ALA A 99 -5.04 71.15 53.59
C ALA A 99 -5.08 71.84 54.98
N ALA A 100 -4.13 72.77 55.23
CA ALA A 100 -3.84 73.50 56.48
C ALA A 100 -4.85 74.62 56.88
N PRO A 101 -4.60 75.34 58.01
CA PRO A 101 -5.09 76.73 58.16
C PRO A 101 -4.07 77.74 58.76
N PRO A 102 -4.39 79.07 58.74
CA PRO A 102 -3.42 80.17 58.93
C PRO A 102 -3.62 81.11 60.15
N VAL A 103 -2.47 81.69 60.55
CA VAL A 103 -2.07 83.03 61.05
C VAL A 103 -3.04 84.03 61.73
N THR A 104 -2.54 84.55 62.87
CA THR A 104 -3.05 85.56 63.83
C THR A 104 -2.77 87.02 63.47
N LYS A 105 -3.63 87.95 63.94
CA LYS A 105 -3.45 89.42 63.89
C LYS A 105 -2.77 89.99 65.16
N GLN A 106 -1.98 91.05 64.98
CA GLN A 106 -1.37 91.88 66.02
C GLN A 106 -2.25 93.10 66.39
N PRO A 107 -2.13 93.67 67.62
CA PRO A 107 -2.92 94.81 68.13
C PRO A 107 -2.07 96.12 68.06
N SER A 108 -2.47 97.35 68.36
CA SER A 108 -3.22 97.89 69.50
C SER A 108 -3.21 99.43 69.38
N ARG A 109 -4.23 100.12 69.90
CA ARG A 109 -4.07 101.33 70.74
C ARG A 109 -5.28 101.43 71.67
N PRO A 110 -5.10 101.78 72.97
CA PRO A 110 -6.12 101.54 74.00
C PRO A 110 -7.20 102.64 74.09
N LEU A 111 -8.46 102.20 74.19
CA LEU A 111 -9.62 102.96 74.68
C LEU A 111 -9.68 102.89 76.23
N SER A 112 -10.47 103.78 76.85
CA SER A 112 -10.47 104.14 78.27
C SER A 112 -10.62 103.00 79.32
N PRO A 113 -10.28 103.24 80.60
CA PRO A 113 -10.26 102.20 81.65
C PRO A 113 -11.58 101.45 81.88
N ILE A 114 -12.74 102.10 81.72
CA ILE A 114 -14.06 101.49 81.92
C ILE A 114 -14.43 100.54 80.77
N THR A 115 -14.18 100.95 79.52
CA THR A 115 -14.40 100.09 78.35
C THR A 115 -13.40 98.92 78.34
N THR A 116 -12.18 99.15 78.83
CA THR A 116 -11.18 98.10 79.10
C THR A 116 -11.69 97.09 80.13
N LEU A 117 -12.33 97.52 81.23
CA LEU A 117 -12.92 96.62 82.22
C LEU A 117 -14.11 95.81 81.69
N MET A 118 -15.03 96.43 80.95
CA MET A 118 -16.17 95.74 80.36
C MET A 118 -15.77 94.78 79.24
N HIS A 119 -14.82 95.19 78.39
CA HIS A 119 -14.21 94.31 77.40
C HIS A 119 -13.46 93.17 78.09
N SER A 120 -12.75 93.45 79.20
CA SER A 120 -12.09 92.43 80.02
C SER A 120 -13.10 91.45 80.62
N LEU A 121 -14.24 91.90 81.14
CA LEU A 121 -15.29 91.03 81.70
C LEU A 121 -16.00 90.21 80.63
N SER A 122 -16.31 90.82 79.47
CA SER A 122 -16.88 90.11 78.31
C SER A 122 -15.89 89.11 77.72
N GLN A 123 -14.62 89.49 77.59
CA GLN A 123 -13.52 88.61 77.18
C GLN A 123 -13.27 87.51 78.19
N ALA A 124 -13.37 87.78 79.49
CA ALA A 124 -13.26 86.78 80.55
C ALA A 124 -14.46 85.81 80.53
N SER A 125 -15.68 86.30 80.28
CA SER A 125 -16.89 85.49 80.18
C SER A 125 -16.91 84.64 78.90
N SER A 126 -16.43 85.20 77.79
CA SER A 126 -16.23 84.50 76.52
C SER A 126 -15.14 83.43 76.66
N CYS A 127 -13.99 83.78 77.26
CA CYS A 127 -12.92 82.84 77.58
C CYS A 127 -13.42 81.73 78.52
N LEU A 128 -14.22 82.04 79.53
CA LEU A 128 -14.82 81.04 80.42
C LEU A 128 -15.76 80.09 79.68
N THR A 129 -16.55 80.61 78.73
CA THR A 129 -17.45 79.79 77.88
C THR A 129 -16.64 78.92 76.91
N GLU A 130 -15.59 79.46 76.30
CA GLU A 130 -14.66 78.73 75.45
C GLU A 130 -13.97 77.61 76.23
N LYS A 131 -13.48 77.89 77.44
CA LYS A 131 -12.86 76.90 78.33
C LYS A 131 -13.87 75.82 78.75
N LYS A 132 -15.12 76.18 79.05
CA LYS A 132 -16.21 75.22 79.32
C LYS A 132 -16.50 74.32 78.11
N ASN A 133 -16.58 74.89 76.91
CA ASN A 133 -16.82 74.13 75.68
C ASN A 133 -15.62 73.23 75.34
N ARG A 134 -14.39 73.73 75.48
CA ARG A 134 -13.16 72.93 75.34
C ARG A 134 -13.14 71.78 76.33
N LEU A 135 -13.52 72.01 77.59
CA LEU A 135 -13.63 70.95 78.60
C LEU A 135 -14.68 69.89 78.21
N LYS A 136 -15.84 70.30 77.69
CA LYS A 136 -16.87 69.36 77.20
C LYS A 136 -16.35 68.51 76.03
N VAL A 137 -15.66 69.13 75.07
CA VAL A 137 -15.06 68.42 73.93
C VAL A 137 -13.98 67.45 74.40
N VAL A 138 -13.08 67.90 75.29
CA VAL A 138 -12.04 67.04 75.88
C VAL A 138 -12.66 65.87 76.63
N LYS A 139 -13.71 66.10 77.43
CA LYS A 139 -14.41 65.03 78.15
C LYS A 139 -15.07 64.02 77.20
N LYS A 140 -15.66 64.50 76.09
CA LYS A 140 -16.23 63.63 75.05
C LYS A 140 -15.14 62.80 74.36
N ASN A 141 -14.03 63.43 73.98
CA ASN A 141 -12.89 62.78 73.34
C ASN A 141 -12.20 61.77 74.26
N GLN A 142 -12.08 62.08 75.56
CA GLN A 142 -11.59 61.14 76.56
C GLN A 142 -12.55 59.95 76.73
N LYS A 143 -13.86 60.19 76.70
CA LYS A 143 -14.86 59.11 76.76
C LYS A 143 -14.78 58.19 75.53
N THR A 144 -14.59 58.75 74.33
CA THR A 144 -14.40 57.94 73.11
C THR A 144 -13.07 57.19 73.17
N ALA A 145 -11.97 57.85 73.53
CA ALA A 145 -10.67 57.21 73.69
C ALA A 145 -10.70 56.07 74.74
N LEU A 146 -11.37 56.26 75.87
CA LEU A 146 -11.56 55.19 76.86
C LEU A 146 -12.42 54.04 76.32
N SER A 147 -13.44 54.35 75.51
CA SER A 147 -14.24 53.30 74.85
C SER A 147 -13.41 52.53 73.82
N ASP A 148 -12.52 53.20 73.09
CA ASP A 148 -11.67 52.58 72.08
C ASP A 148 -10.58 51.73 72.74
N ILE A 149 -9.94 52.24 73.79
CA ILE A 149 -9.01 51.46 74.62
C ILE A 149 -9.71 50.22 75.18
N ARG A 150 -10.94 50.33 75.70
CA ARG A 150 -11.68 49.16 76.20
C ARG A 150 -11.97 48.13 75.10
N LYS A 151 -12.35 48.58 73.90
CA LYS A 151 -12.55 47.69 72.75
C LYS A 151 -11.24 47.02 72.33
N GLU A 152 -10.13 47.75 72.36
CA GLU A 152 -8.81 47.22 72.05
C GLU A 152 -8.35 46.22 73.13
N THR A 153 -8.57 46.51 74.41
CA THR A 153 -8.31 45.57 75.50
C THR A 153 -9.14 44.30 75.33
N GLU A 154 -10.43 44.40 75.00
CA GLU A 154 -11.27 43.23 74.78
C GLU A 154 -10.88 42.46 73.50
N LYS A 155 -10.46 43.17 72.44
CA LYS A 155 -9.88 42.56 71.24
C LYS A 155 -8.59 41.81 71.55
N ASN A 156 -7.67 42.40 72.30
CA ASN A 156 -6.42 41.75 72.69
C ASN A 156 -6.68 40.60 73.66
N ARG A 157 -7.65 40.74 74.56
CA ARG A 157 -8.09 39.67 75.48
C ARG A 157 -8.71 38.50 74.72
N SER A 158 -9.53 38.75 73.71
CA SER A 158 -10.11 37.69 72.87
C SER A 158 -9.07 37.01 71.97
N LEU A 159 -8.06 37.74 71.49
CA LEU A 159 -6.91 37.16 70.79
C LEU A 159 -6.07 36.26 71.71
N LEU A 160 -5.77 36.72 72.93
CA LEU A 160 -5.04 35.92 73.94
C LEU A 160 -5.86 34.74 74.46
N GLY A 161 -7.18 34.88 74.61
CA GLY A 161 -8.07 33.78 74.98
C GLY A 161 -8.22 32.72 73.88
N ASN A 162 -7.82 33.05 72.64
CA ASN A 162 -7.80 32.13 71.51
C ASN A 162 -6.39 31.56 71.22
N ASP A 163 -5.52 31.52 72.23
CA ASP A 163 -4.19 30.87 72.22
C ASP A 163 -4.25 29.32 72.09
N ARG A 164 -5.23 28.83 71.33
CA ARG A 164 -5.27 27.46 70.81
C ARG A 164 -4.32 27.28 69.62
N GLY A 165 -3.75 28.38 69.11
CA GLY A 165 -2.76 28.38 68.03
C GLY A 165 -1.46 27.72 68.49
N ASP A 166 -0.91 28.16 69.61
CA ASP A 166 0.36 27.63 70.15
C ASP A 166 0.22 26.19 70.63
N GLU A 167 -0.88 25.86 71.32
CA GLU A 167 -1.19 24.48 71.71
C GLU A 167 -1.36 23.56 70.48
N ARG A 168 -2.02 24.03 69.41
CA ARG A 168 -2.13 23.27 68.15
C ARG A 168 -0.78 23.12 67.46
N ALA A 169 0.05 24.16 67.46
CA ALA A 169 1.40 24.11 66.91
C ALA A 169 2.27 23.12 67.68
N PHE A 170 2.21 23.14 69.02
CA PHE A 170 2.92 22.21 69.88
C PHE A 170 2.50 20.76 69.63
N ARG A 171 1.19 20.48 69.53
CA ARG A 171 0.68 19.14 69.16
C ARG A 171 1.17 18.70 67.78
N ARG A 172 1.22 19.62 66.81
CA ARG A 172 1.71 19.33 65.46
C ARG A 172 3.21 19.03 65.46
N ILE A 173 4.00 19.77 66.23
CA ILE A 173 5.42 19.51 66.43
C ILE A 173 5.62 18.14 67.08
N LEU A 174 4.81 17.79 68.10
CA LEU A 174 4.90 16.49 68.75
C LEU A 174 4.57 15.33 67.79
N ALA A 175 3.51 15.47 67.00
CA ALA A 175 3.15 14.49 65.96
C ALA A 175 4.23 14.36 64.89
N LEU A 176 4.84 15.47 64.46
CA LEU A 176 5.96 15.44 63.51
C LEU A 176 7.19 14.77 64.10
N LYS A 177 7.54 15.05 65.37
CA LYS A 177 8.64 14.38 66.06
C LYS A 177 8.42 12.86 66.14
N GLU A 178 7.20 12.44 66.43
CA GLU A 178 6.87 11.01 66.45
C GLU A 178 6.91 10.39 65.05
N SER A 179 6.45 11.11 64.02
CA SER A 179 6.55 10.68 62.63
C SER A 179 8.01 10.55 62.17
N ILE A 180 8.87 11.51 62.53
CA ILE A 180 10.30 11.47 62.24
C ILE A 180 10.91 10.25 62.92
N LYS A 181 10.62 10.04 64.21
CA LYS A 181 11.13 8.88 64.96
C LYS A 181 10.72 7.55 64.31
N ARG A 182 9.45 7.41 63.88
CA ARG A 182 9.00 6.20 63.17
C ARG A 182 9.72 6.01 61.83
N ALA A 183 9.92 7.09 61.07
CA ALA A 183 10.65 7.03 59.82
C ALA A 183 12.13 6.66 60.04
N ASP A 184 12.77 7.19 61.09
CA ASP A 184 14.14 6.84 61.47
C ASP A 184 14.22 5.36 61.87
N GLU A 185 13.28 4.86 62.68
CA GLU A 185 13.19 3.44 63.03
C GLU A 185 12.97 2.53 61.80
N GLU A 186 12.14 2.95 60.84
CA GLU A 186 11.90 2.22 59.58
C GLU A 186 13.13 2.22 58.67
N THR A 187 13.82 3.36 58.55
CA THR A 187 15.07 3.44 57.78
C THR A 187 16.17 2.62 58.43
N GLU A 188 16.29 2.63 59.75
CA GLU A 188 17.23 1.78 60.50
C GLU A 188 16.90 0.29 60.32
N LYS A 189 15.62 -0.07 60.29
CA LYS A 189 15.19 -1.44 59.98
C LYS A 189 15.58 -1.83 58.56
N MET A 190 15.30 -0.98 57.57
CA MET A 190 15.66 -1.25 56.17
C MET A 190 17.17 -1.32 55.96
N THR A 191 17.96 -0.47 56.62
CA THR A 191 19.43 -0.54 56.53
C THR A 191 19.95 -1.82 57.16
N LYS A 192 19.42 -2.26 58.31
CA LYS A 192 19.76 -3.56 58.91
C LYS A 192 19.39 -4.74 58.00
N GLU A 193 18.23 -4.68 57.34
CA GLU A 193 17.83 -5.69 56.35
C GLU A 193 18.78 -5.72 55.14
N ILE A 194 19.16 -4.54 54.62
CA ILE A 194 20.13 -4.42 53.51
C ILE A 194 21.51 -4.93 53.93
N GLU A 195 22.00 -4.58 55.11
CA GLU A 195 23.27 -5.08 55.65
C GLU A 195 23.24 -6.60 55.82
N GLY A 196 22.13 -7.14 56.33
CA GLY A 196 21.88 -8.58 56.40
C GLY A 196 21.95 -9.27 55.04
N LEU A 197 21.42 -8.64 53.99
CA LEU A 197 21.47 -9.14 52.61
C LEU A 197 22.85 -8.93 51.95
N GLN A 198 23.60 -7.89 52.32
CA GLN A 198 24.96 -7.61 51.82
C GLN A 198 25.99 -8.59 52.37
N ASN A 199 25.75 -9.12 53.57
CA ASN A 199 26.53 -10.18 54.23
C ASN A 199 26.35 -11.57 53.58
N LEU A 200 26.20 -11.61 52.26
CA LEU A 200 26.27 -12.83 51.47
C LEU A 200 27.74 -13.32 51.46
N PRO A 201 28.01 -14.58 51.85
CA PRO A 201 29.36 -15.13 51.84
C PRO A 201 30.03 -14.97 50.47
N ASP A 202 31.31 -14.60 50.45
CA ASP A 202 32.04 -14.36 49.19
C ASP A 202 32.06 -15.58 48.27
N LYS A 203 31.99 -16.79 48.85
CA LYS A 203 31.82 -18.04 48.09
C LYS A 203 30.51 -18.06 47.28
N LEU A 204 29.40 -17.63 47.88
CA LEU A 204 28.09 -17.59 47.22
C LEU A 204 28.05 -16.51 46.13
N LYS A 205 28.73 -15.37 46.34
CA LYS A 205 28.89 -14.32 45.32
C LYS A 205 29.70 -14.83 44.12
N ALA A 206 30.77 -15.59 44.36
CA ALA A 206 31.58 -16.18 43.30
C ALA A 206 30.79 -17.23 42.50
N GLU A 207 30.07 -18.12 43.18
CA GLU A 207 29.19 -19.11 42.55
C GLU A 207 28.07 -18.47 41.73
N TRP A 208 27.41 -17.44 42.26
CA TRP A 208 26.39 -16.70 41.51
C TRP A 208 26.96 -16.02 40.28
N LYS A 209 28.14 -15.38 40.38
CA LYS A 209 28.82 -14.77 39.22
C LYS A 209 29.16 -15.81 38.17
N ALA A 210 29.66 -16.98 38.59
CA ALA A 210 29.96 -18.09 37.69
C ALA A 210 28.69 -18.61 36.99
N LYS A 211 27.60 -18.84 37.74
CA LYS A 211 26.32 -19.29 37.20
C LYS A 211 25.69 -18.25 36.27
N LYS A 212 25.75 -16.96 36.62
CA LYS A 212 25.28 -15.85 35.77
C LYS A 212 26.09 -15.73 34.48
N ARG A 213 27.40 -15.98 34.54
CA ARG A 213 28.26 -16.04 33.35
C ARG A 213 27.86 -17.21 32.46
N GLY A 214 27.76 -18.43 33.01
CA GLY A 214 27.34 -19.60 32.24
C GLY A 214 25.94 -19.46 31.63
N TRP A 215 25.00 -18.88 32.37
CA TRP A 215 23.67 -18.58 31.83
C TRP A 215 23.71 -17.57 30.67
N ARG A 216 24.53 -16.51 30.76
CA ARG A 216 24.69 -15.56 29.65
C ARG A 216 25.30 -16.21 28.43
N GLU A 217 26.36 -16.99 28.62
CA GLU A 217 27.00 -17.74 27.53
C GLU A 217 26.00 -18.67 26.83
N GLU A 218 25.17 -19.39 27.60
CA GLU A 218 24.17 -20.29 27.02
C GLU A 218 23.03 -19.54 26.34
N ARG A 219 22.59 -18.41 26.91
CA ARG A 219 21.60 -17.53 26.27
C ARG A 219 22.13 -16.97 24.95
N ASP A 220 23.38 -16.53 24.93
CA ASP A 220 23.99 -15.95 23.73
C ASP A 220 24.20 -17.03 22.64
N LYS A 221 24.56 -18.27 23.03
CA LYS A 221 24.55 -19.43 22.12
C LYS A 221 23.16 -19.72 21.56
N LEU A 222 22.12 -19.70 22.40
CA LEU A 222 20.74 -19.91 21.95
C LEU A 222 20.31 -18.84 20.96
N LEU A 223 20.59 -17.56 21.23
CA LEU A 223 20.29 -16.45 20.32
C LEU A 223 21.04 -16.60 19.00
N SER A 224 22.31 -17.00 19.04
CA SER A 224 23.09 -17.27 17.83
C SER A 224 22.52 -18.43 17.02
N ALA A 225 22.16 -19.54 17.67
CA ALA A 225 21.54 -20.70 17.01
C ALA A 225 20.17 -20.33 16.42
N GLN A 226 19.38 -19.50 17.10
CA GLN A 226 18.10 -19.01 16.59
C GLN A 226 18.27 -18.12 15.36
N SER A 227 19.28 -17.24 15.35
CA SER A 227 19.63 -16.42 14.18
C SER A 227 20.01 -17.31 13.00
N GLN A 228 20.93 -18.27 13.21
CA GLN A 228 21.36 -19.20 12.16
C GLN A 228 20.21 -20.06 11.64
N ALA A 229 19.33 -20.55 12.51
CA ALA A 229 18.14 -21.27 12.09
C ALA A 229 17.19 -20.39 11.25
N GLY A 230 17.05 -19.11 11.60
CA GLY A 230 16.30 -18.12 10.82
C GLY A 230 16.90 -17.92 9.43
N GLU A 231 18.22 -17.72 9.35
CA GLU A 231 18.95 -17.54 8.08
C GLU A 231 18.85 -18.78 7.17
N VAL A 232 19.02 -19.99 7.74
CA VAL A 232 18.89 -21.25 6.99
C VAL A 232 17.47 -21.43 6.48
N LYS A 233 16.46 -21.11 7.30
CA LYS A 233 15.06 -21.17 6.89
C LYS A 233 14.79 -20.18 5.74
N GLU A 234 15.25 -18.94 5.87
CA GLU A 234 15.06 -17.92 4.82
C GLU A 234 15.77 -18.32 3.51
N ALA A 235 16.97 -18.90 3.60
CA ALA A 235 17.67 -19.43 2.43
C ALA A 235 16.90 -20.58 1.76
N ALA A 236 16.35 -21.50 2.55
CA ALA A 236 15.53 -22.60 2.06
C ALA A 236 14.21 -22.11 1.41
N ASP A 237 13.57 -21.11 2.01
CA ASP A 237 12.35 -20.50 1.47
C ASP A 237 12.62 -19.82 0.12
N ARG A 238 13.74 -19.09 0.00
CA ARG A 238 14.18 -18.49 -1.28
C ARG A 238 14.48 -19.54 -2.35
N GLN A 239 15.15 -20.64 -1.98
CA GLN A 239 15.43 -21.73 -2.91
C GLN A 239 14.15 -22.41 -3.37
N THR A 240 13.21 -22.66 -2.44
CA THR A 240 11.91 -23.25 -2.74
C THR A 240 11.13 -22.36 -3.72
N SER A 241 11.05 -21.05 -3.44
CA SER A 241 10.40 -20.09 -4.34
C SER A 241 11.04 -20.05 -5.74
N THR A 242 12.37 -20.16 -5.83
CA THR A 242 13.08 -20.24 -7.10
C THR A 242 12.68 -21.50 -7.88
N VAL A 243 12.72 -22.67 -7.23
CA VAL A 243 12.35 -23.95 -7.84
C VAL A 243 10.88 -23.96 -8.27
N GLU A 244 9.97 -23.40 -7.47
CA GLU A 244 8.56 -23.25 -7.83
C GLU A 244 8.36 -22.38 -9.08
N SER A 245 9.10 -21.27 -9.19
CA SER A 245 9.05 -20.41 -10.36
C SER A 245 9.57 -21.09 -11.63
N GLU A 246 10.65 -21.88 -11.51
CA GLU A 246 11.19 -22.69 -12.59
C GLU A 246 10.22 -23.79 -13.01
N ALA A 247 9.61 -24.48 -12.04
CA ALA A 247 8.59 -25.50 -12.30
C ALA A 247 7.38 -24.91 -13.05
N ALA A 248 6.89 -23.73 -12.65
CA ALA A 248 5.81 -23.04 -13.36
C ALA A 248 6.20 -22.70 -14.81
N SER A 249 7.42 -22.21 -15.03
CA SER A 249 7.95 -21.94 -16.38
C SER A 249 8.03 -23.20 -17.24
N LEU A 250 8.49 -24.32 -16.66
CA LEU A 250 8.54 -25.61 -17.34
C LEU A 250 7.15 -26.15 -17.68
N VAL A 251 6.16 -25.97 -16.81
CA VAL A 251 4.76 -26.32 -17.08
C VAL A 251 4.21 -25.53 -18.26
N GLN A 252 4.45 -24.21 -18.31
CA GLN A 252 4.04 -23.39 -19.45
C GLN A 252 4.72 -23.82 -20.75
N LYS A 253 6.01 -24.16 -20.70
CA LYS A 253 6.75 -24.68 -21.86
C LYS A 253 6.18 -26.02 -22.33
N LYS A 254 5.88 -26.93 -21.39
CA LYS A 254 5.23 -28.22 -21.68
C LYS A 254 3.89 -27.99 -22.35
N GLU A 255 3.04 -27.11 -21.82
CA GLU A 255 1.71 -26.83 -22.38
C GLU A 255 1.81 -26.28 -23.82
N ARG A 256 2.72 -25.32 -24.08
CA ARG A 256 2.98 -24.82 -25.45
C ARG A 256 3.42 -25.93 -26.41
N LEU A 257 4.29 -26.84 -25.96
CA LEU A 257 4.72 -27.98 -26.75
C LEU A 257 3.60 -28.98 -27.00
N THR A 258 2.77 -29.27 -26.00
CA THR A 258 1.58 -30.13 -26.14
C THR A 258 0.60 -29.55 -27.17
N VAL A 259 0.33 -28.25 -27.12
CA VAL A 259 -0.52 -27.57 -28.12
C VAL A 259 0.09 -27.68 -29.52
N ARG A 260 1.40 -27.47 -29.66
CA ARG A 260 2.09 -27.62 -30.96
C ARG A 260 2.06 -29.05 -31.47
N LEU A 261 2.27 -30.03 -30.59
CA LEU A 261 2.17 -31.45 -30.92
C LEU A 261 0.76 -31.79 -31.41
N GLY A 262 -0.27 -31.32 -30.70
CA GLY A 262 -1.67 -31.50 -31.11
C GLY A 262 -1.94 -30.95 -32.51
N LYS A 263 -1.45 -29.75 -32.82
CA LYS A 263 -1.56 -29.18 -34.18
C LYS A 263 -0.87 -30.04 -35.24
N LEU A 264 0.35 -30.48 -34.98
CA LEU A 264 1.10 -31.34 -35.91
C LEU A 264 0.41 -32.69 -36.12
N CYS A 265 -0.18 -33.28 -35.07
CA CYS A 265 -0.96 -34.51 -35.20
C CYS A 265 -2.18 -34.31 -36.10
N VAL A 266 -2.91 -33.21 -35.93
CA VAL A 266 -4.05 -32.87 -36.80
C VAL A 266 -3.61 -32.64 -38.26
N ASP A 267 -2.48 -31.95 -38.47
CA ASP A 267 -1.93 -31.73 -39.81
C ASP A 267 -1.50 -33.04 -40.47
N LEU A 268 -0.89 -33.96 -39.71
CA LEU A 268 -0.52 -35.30 -40.17
C LEU A 268 -1.75 -36.13 -40.55
N GLU A 269 -2.78 -36.15 -39.70
CA GLU A 269 -4.05 -36.85 -39.99
C GLU A 269 -4.71 -36.31 -41.26
N LYS A 270 -4.70 -34.98 -41.45
CA LYS A 270 -5.20 -34.34 -42.66
C LYS A 270 -4.41 -34.78 -43.90
N LEU A 271 -3.08 -34.79 -43.81
CA LEU A 271 -2.21 -35.20 -44.92
C LEU A 271 -2.40 -36.69 -45.25
N GLU A 272 -2.54 -37.55 -44.25
CA GLU A 272 -2.82 -38.97 -44.43
C GLU A 272 -4.17 -39.19 -45.11
N LYS A 273 -5.21 -38.46 -44.69
CA LYS A 273 -6.52 -38.49 -45.35
C LYS A 273 -6.45 -38.03 -46.80
N GLU A 274 -5.75 -36.93 -47.07
CA GLU A 274 -5.53 -36.43 -48.44
C GLU A 274 -4.74 -37.45 -49.29
N HIS A 275 -3.71 -38.06 -48.72
CA HIS A 275 -2.94 -39.10 -49.40
C HIS A 275 -3.78 -40.33 -49.73
N GLN A 276 -4.59 -40.80 -48.78
CA GLN A 276 -5.50 -41.92 -48.99
C GLN A 276 -6.53 -41.61 -50.06
N GLN A 277 -7.11 -40.40 -50.06
CA GLN A 277 -8.01 -39.92 -51.10
C GLN A 277 -7.32 -39.84 -52.47
N ASN A 278 -6.05 -39.42 -52.53
CA ASN A 278 -5.26 -39.40 -53.76
C ASN A 278 -5.02 -40.81 -54.31
N ILE A 279 -4.66 -41.76 -53.45
CA ILE A 279 -4.51 -43.17 -53.84
C ILE A 279 -5.84 -43.72 -54.39
N GLU A 280 -6.95 -43.47 -53.70
CA GLU A 280 -8.28 -43.94 -54.13
C GLU A 280 -8.70 -43.34 -55.47
N THR A 281 -8.51 -42.03 -55.66
CA THR A 281 -8.81 -41.36 -56.94
C THR A 281 -7.92 -41.85 -58.08
N ARG A 282 -6.62 -42.11 -57.81
CA ARG A 282 -5.71 -42.72 -58.79
C ARG A 282 -6.16 -44.14 -59.17
N ARG A 283 -6.46 -44.98 -58.18
CA ARG A 283 -6.98 -46.34 -58.42
C ARG A 283 -8.29 -46.32 -59.20
N LYS A 284 -9.20 -45.40 -58.89
CA LYS A 284 -10.47 -45.23 -59.63
C LYS A 284 -10.21 -44.87 -61.10
N ARG A 285 -9.27 -43.95 -61.37
CA ARG A 285 -8.88 -43.56 -62.73
C ARG A 285 -8.19 -44.70 -63.49
N GLU A 286 -7.34 -45.49 -62.81
CA GLU A 286 -6.72 -46.68 -63.40
C GLU A 286 -7.76 -47.75 -63.75
N ALA A 287 -8.71 -48.03 -62.85
CA ALA A 287 -9.80 -48.97 -63.09
C ALA A 287 -10.73 -48.50 -64.24
N GLU A 288 -11.01 -47.20 -64.33
CA GLU A 288 -11.77 -46.63 -65.44
C GLU A 288 -11.06 -46.84 -66.79
N ARG A 289 -9.74 -46.58 -66.85
CA ARG A 289 -8.93 -46.82 -68.06
C ARG A 289 -8.93 -48.29 -68.45
N GLU A 290 -8.76 -49.19 -67.48
CA GLU A 290 -8.79 -50.63 -67.72
C GLU A 290 -10.17 -51.06 -68.25
N ASN A 291 -11.25 -50.50 -67.72
CA ASN A 291 -12.60 -50.79 -68.20
C ASN A 291 -12.83 -50.30 -69.64
N VAL A 292 -12.34 -49.11 -69.98
CA VAL A 292 -12.39 -48.58 -71.35
C VAL A 292 -11.59 -49.46 -72.31
N GLU A 293 -10.40 -49.90 -71.92
CA GLU A 293 -9.58 -50.78 -72.77
C GLU A 293 -10.22 -52.16 -72.95
N LYS A 294 -10.78 -52.75 -71.89
CA LYS A 294 -11.57 -53.98 -71.98
C LYS A 294 -12.76 -53.82 -72.92
N HIS A 295 -13.46 -52.70 -72.84
CA HIS A 295 -14.58 -52.41 -73.74
C HIS A 295 -14.11 -52.27 -75.20
N ARG A 296 -13.00 -51.57 -75.45
CA ARG A 296 -12.39 -51.45 -76.78
C ARG A 296 -12.01 -52.80 -77.37
N LEU A 297 -11.32 -53.64 -76.59
CA LEU A 297 -10.95 -55.01 -77.00
C LEU A 297 -12.17 -55.88 -77.27
N SER A 298 -13.24 -55.74 -76.47
CA SER A 298 -14.52 -56.43 -76.72
C SER A 298 -15.12 -56.02 -78.06
N LEU A 299 -15.18 -54.72 -78.35
CA LEU A 299 -15.69 -54.20 -79.62
C LEU A 299 -14.82 -54.65 -80.81
N GLU A 300 -13.48 -54.58 -80.69
CA GLU A 300 -12.56 -55.05 -81.73
C GLU A 300 -12.76 -56.54 -82.03
N LYS A 301 -12.98 -57.35 -80.98
CA LYS A 301 -13.32 -58.77 -81.13
C LYS A 301 -14.67 -58.95 -81.83
N GLU A 302 -15.71 -58.24 -81.40
CA GLU A 302 -17.05 -58.29 -82.03
C GLU A 302 -17.01 -57.92 -83.52
N PHE A 303 -16.27 -56.88 -83.90
CA PHE A 303 -16.07 -56.48 -85.29
C PHE A 303 -15.26 -57.51 -86.07
N SER A 304 -14.19 -58.05 -85.49
CA SER A 304 -13.39 -59.12 -86.12
C SER A 304 -14.25 -60.36 -86.39
N ASP A 305 -15.06 -60.78 -85.42
CA ASP A 305 -16.01 -61.89 -85.56
C ASP A 305 -17.10 -61.58 -86.60
N ALA A 306 -17.53 -60.32 -86.74
CA ALA A 306 -18.46 -59.91 -87.79
C ALA A 306 -17.83 -59.96 -89.19
N ILE A 307 -16.58 -59.47 -89.34
CA ILE A 307 -15.83 -59.53 -90.59
C ILE A 307 -15.63 -60.98 -91.01
N LEU A 308 -15.15 -61.85 -90.12
CA LEU A 308 -14.96 -63.27 -90.40
C LEU A 308 -16.27 -63.95 -90.85
N ARG A 309 -17.40 -63.62 -90.20
CA ARG A 309 -18.73 -64.13 -90.63
C ARG A 309 -19.12 -63.64 -92.01
N MET A 310 -18.81 -62.39 -92.37
CA MET A 310 -19.09 -61.84 -93.70
C MET A 310 -18.17 -62.42 -94.78
N GLU A 311 -16.90 -62.62 -94.47
CA GLU A 311 -15.93 -63.27 -95.35
C GLU A 311 -16.34 -64.71 -95.64
N GLN A 312 -16.72 -65.46 -94.60
CA GLN A 312 -17.25 -66.81 -94.76
C GLN A 312 -18.48 -66.82 -95.67
N LYS A 313 -19.46 -65.93 -95.43
CA LYS A 313 -20.63 -65.79 -96.31
C LYS A 313 -20.26 -65.45 -97.75
N THR A 314 -19.20 -64.66 -97.95
CA THR A 314 -18.71 -64.30 -99.29
C THR A 314 -18.06 -65.48 -100.00
N VAL A 315 -17.27 -66.27 -99.27
CA VAL A 315 -16.70 -67.54 -99.78
C VAL A 315 -17.82 -68.50 -100.13
N ASP A 316 -18.76 -68.71 -99.22
CA ASP A 316 -19.93 -69.56 -99.44
C ASP A 316 -20.71 -69.09 -100.68
N PHE A 317 -21.00 -67.78 -100.79
CA PHE A 317 -21.69 -67.22 -101.96
C PHE A 317 -20.91 -67.41 -103.26
N ARG A 318 -19.58 -67.27 -103.25
CA ARG A 318 -18.74 -67.55 -104.43
C ARG A 318 -18.77 -69.01 -104.81
N MET A 319 -18.72 -69.92 -103.84
CA MET A 319 -18.86 -71.37 -104.07
C MET A 319 -20.24 -71.69 -104.65
N TYR A 320 -21.33 -71.24 -104.02
CA TYR A 320 -22.69 -71.39 -104.54
C TYR A 320 -22.85 -70.81 -105.95
N SER A 321 -22.25 -69.64 -106.22
CA SER A 321 -22.29 -69.04 -107.55
C SER A 321 -21.50 -69.85 -108.58
N ALA A 322 -20.31 -70.35 -108.22
CA ALA A 322 -19.50 -71.19 -109.10
C ALA A 322 -20.20 -72.52 -109.41
N ASP A 323 -20.81 -73.16 -108.41
CA ASP A 323 -21.61 -74.37 -108.58
C ASP A 323 -22.84 -74.12 -109.47
N ASN A 324 -23.54 -73.00 -109.28
CA ASN A 324 -24.66 -72.61 -110.15
C ASN A 324 -24.22 -72.37 -111.59
N TRP A 325 -23.10 -71.68 -111.83
CA TRP A 325 -22.54 -71.47 -113.17
C TRP A 325 -22.09 -72.79 -113.81
N ALA A 326 -21.43 -73.67 -113.06
CA ALA A 326 -21.04 -75.00 -113.54
C ALA A 326 -22.28 -75.82 -113.94
N THR A 327 -23.34 -75.76 -113.14
CA THR A 327 -24.63 -76.39 -113.45
C THR A 327 -25.24 -75.81 -114.73
N PHE A 328 -25.20 -74.49 -114.90
CA PHE A 328 -25.67 -73.81 -116.11
C PHE A 328 -24.89 -74.26 -117.36
N TYR A 329 -23.56 -74.26 -117.31
CA TYR A 329 -22.73 -74.72 -118.44
C TYR A 329 -22.92 -76.21 -118.76
N ALA A 330 -23.12 -77.05 -117.74
CA ALA A 330 -23.45 -78.47 -117.94
C ALA A 330 -24.80 -78.61 -118.66
N TYR A 331 -25.80 -77.81 -118.28
CA TYR A 331 -27.10 -77.77 -118.95
C TYR A 331 -27.01 -77.24 -120.39
N GLU A 332 -26.30 -76.13 -120.62
CA GLU A 332 -26.07 -75.57 -121.95
C GLU A 332 -25.38 -76.57 -122.89
N SER A 333 -24.35 -77.27 -122.39
CA SER A 333 -23.66 -78.34 -123.13
C SER A 333 -24.60 -79.50 -123.47
N SER A 334 -25.57 -79.81 -122.60
CA SER A 334 -26.58 -80.84 -122.86
C SER A 334 -27.57 -80.41 -123.96
N ILE A 335 -27.92 -79.13 -124.05
CA ILE A 335 -28.77 -78.58 -125.14
C ILE A 335 -28.04 -78.61 -126.48
N GLN A 336 -26.76 -78.25 -126.51
CA GLN A 336 -25.97 -78.20 -127.75
C GLN A 336 -25.73 -79.59 -128.38
N SER A 337 -25.93 -80.66 -127.61
CA SER A 337 -25.88 -82.05 -128.08
C SER A 337 -27.19 -82.59 -128.66
N GLN A 338 -28.24 -81.76 -128.80
CA GLN A 338 -29.47 -82.15 -129.51
C GLN A 338 -29.46 -81.73 -131.00
N PRO A 339 -29.87 -82.61 -131.93
CA PRO A 339 -29.99 -82.28 -133.36
C PRO A 339 -31.18 -81.34 -133.64
N PRO A 340 -31.15 -80.50 -134.69
CA PRO A 340 -32.18 -79.50 -134.93
C PRO A 340 -33.43 -80.13 -135.55
N LEU A 341 -34.61 -79.81 -135.01
CA LEU A 341 -35.88 -79.98 -135.71
C LEU A 341 -36.71 -78.69 -135.66
N SER A 342 -37.31 -78.43 -136.81
CA SER A 342 -37.89 -77.18 -137.30
C SER A 342 -39.22 -76.77 -136.67
N THR A 343 -39.44 -75.45 -136.64
CA THR A 343 -40.67 -74.68 -136.98
C THR A 343 -42.05 -75.29 -136.69
N LEU A 344 -42.95 -74.55 -136.01
CA LEU A 344 -43.96 -73.66 -136.64
C LEU A 344 -45.06 -73.21 -135.64
N ASP A 345 -45.16 -71.88 -135.47
CA ASP A 345 -46.33 -70.98 -135.44
C ASP A 345 -47.56 -71.11 -134.51
N THR A 346 -48.02 -69.90 -134.15
CA THR A 346 -49.38 -69.44 -133.84
C THR A 346 -49.87 -69.40 -132.38
N GLY A 347 -50.19 -68.19 -131.91
CA GLY A 347 -51.47 -67.97 -131.20
C GLY A 347 -51.49 -67.26 -129.84
N LEU A 348 -51.21 -65.95 -129.85
CA LEU A 348 -51.89 -64.83 -129.15
C LEU A 348 -52.53 -64.95 -127.73
N GLN A 349 -52.48 -63.78 -127.07
CA GLN A 349 -53.22 -63.26 -125.89
C GLN A 349 -52.57 -63.55 -124.53
N GLY A 350 -52.31 -62.59 -123.65
CA GLY A 350 -52.58 -61.16 -123.66
C GLY A 350 -52.56 -60.64 -122.22
N THR A 351 -51.95 -59.46 -122.03
CA THR A 351 -52.14 -58.55 -120.88
C THR A 351 -51.58 -59.04 -119.53
N ASN A 352 -51.05 -58.24 -118.61
CA ASN A 352 -50.98 -56.80 -118.42
C ASN A 352 -49.90 -56.59 -117.33
N SER A 353 -48.88 -55.78 -117.59
CA SER A 353 -48.74 -54.41 -117.04
C SER A 353 -47.78 -54.27 -115.84
N ASN A 354 -46.75 -53.45 -116.10
CA ASN A 354 -46.16 -52.43 -115.22
C ASN A 354 -45.39 -52.90 -113.96
N ARG A 355 -44.19 -52.37 -113.63
CA ARG A 355 -43.41 -51.22 -114.12
C ARG A 355 -41.99 -51.33 -113.55
N ASN A 356 -40.98 -51.11 -114.42
CA ASN A 356 -39.87 -50.14 -114.32
C ASN A 356 -39.17 -49.92 -112.95
N SER A 357 -37.87 -49.64 -112.86
CA SER A 357 -36.75 -49.48 -113.80
C SER A 357 -35.50 -49.18 -112.97
N LEU A 358 -34.35 -49.47 -113.56
CA LEU A 358 -32.98 -49.32 -113.08
C LEU A 358 -32.46 -47.87 -112.99
N HIS A 359 -31.24 -47.78 -112.40
CA HIS A 359 -30.13 -46.80 -112.60
C HIS A 359 -30.24 -45.45 -111.85
N ILE A 360 -29.21 -44.85 -111.22
CA ILE A 360 -27.75 -44.76 -111.49
C ILE A 360 -26.97 -44.11 -110.28
N SER A 361 -25.65 -44.36 -110.21
CA SER A 361 -24.53 -43.57 -109.58
C SER A 361 -24.29 -43.39 -108.07
N THR A 362 -23.08 -43.75 -107.64
CA THR A 362 -22.25 -43.34 -106.47
C THR A 362 -21.49 -42.01 -106.73
N PRO A 363 -20.65 -41.41 -105.81
CA PRO A 363 -20.65 -41.12 -104.34
C PRO A 363 -20.39 -39.57 -104.12
N PRO A 364 -19.83 -38.96 -103.02
CA PRO A 364 -19.38 -39.39 -101.68
C PRO A 364 -19.88 -38.52 -100.48
N GLY A 365 -19.62 -38.93 -99.23
CA GLY A 365 -19.81 -38.04 -98.06
C GLY A 365 -19.65 -38.69 -96.69
N LEU A 366 -18.50 -38.45 -96.05
CA LEU A 366 -18.19 -38.75 -94.66
C LEU A 366 -19.10 -37.94 -93.72
N MET A 367 -19.76 -38.60 -92.76
CA MET A 367 -20.39 -37.93 -91.61
C MET A 367 -19.76 -38.51 -90.32
N LEU A 368 -18.93 -37.67 -89.71
CA LEU A 368 -18.24 -37.85 -88.45
C LEU A 368 -18.95 -36.99 -87.40
N HIS A 369 -19.30 -37.61 -86.27
CA HIS A 369 -19.48 -37.06 -84.91
C HIS A 369 -20.22 -35.73 -84.70
N GLN A 370 -21.32 -35.77 -83.93
CA GLN A 370 -21.65 -34.68 -82.99
C GLN A 370 -22.41 -35.24 -81.78
N GLY A 371 -21.67 -35.62 -80.74
CA GLY A 371 -22.17 -35.87 -79.39
C GLY A 371 -21.66 -34.77 -78.48
N SER A 372 -22.58 -33.91 -78.04
CA SER A 372 -22.36 -32.73 -77.21
C SER A 372 -22.00 -33.09 -75.76
N TYR A 373 -20.85 -32.60 -75.29
CA TYR A 373 -20.41 -32.62 -73.90
C TYR A 373 -20.81 -31.31 -73.19
N THR A 374 -21.29 -31.48 -71.96
CA THR A 374 -21.63 -30.45 -70.97
C THR A 374 -20.37 -29.77 -70.45
N ALA A 375 -20.32 -28.43 -70.53
CA ALA A 375 -19.31 -27.62 -69.86
C ALA A 375 -19.75 -27.37 -68.41
N SER A 376 -18.97 -27.89 -67.46
CA SER A 376 -19.03 -27.49 -66.05
C SER A 376 -17.73 -26.82 -65.66
N SER A 377 -17.91 -25.70 -64.97
CA SER A 377 -16.94 -24.73 -64.46
C SER A 377 -15.82 -25.32 -63.62
N SER A 378 -14.59 -24.88 -63.90
CA SER A 378 -13.47 -24.92 -62.94
C SER A 378 -12.78 -23.55 -62.93
N SER A 379 -12.73 -22.91 -61.77
CA SER A 379 -11.83 -21.79 -61.50
C SER A 379 -11.28 -21.89 -60.09
N LEU A 380 -9.95 -21.83 -59.99
CA LEU A 380 -9.13 -21.61 -58.80
C LEU A 380 -7.75 -21.06 -59.28
N PRO A 381 -6.92 -20.45 -58.42
CA PRO A 381 -6.53 -19.04 -58.57
C PRO A 381 -5.01 -18.80 -58.60
N THR A 382 -4.58 -17.62 -59.06
CA THR A 382 -3.26 -16.97 -58.77
C THR A 382 -3.29 -15.57 -59.37
N GLY A 383 -2.79 -14.45 -58.81
CA GLY A 383 -2.11 -14.12 -57.56
C GLY A 383 -1.86 -12.59 -57.47
N THR A 384 -1.50 -12.11 -56.27
CA THR A 384 -0.62 -10.96 -55.91
C THR A 384 -0.78 -9.54 -56.50
N ALA A 385 -0.92 -8.58 -55.56
CA ALA A 385 -0.19 -7.29 -55.41
C ALA A 385 -0.96 -5.93 -55.47
N GLY A 386 -1.32 -5.40 -54.28
CA GLY A 386 -1.22 -3.98 -53.82
C GLY A 386 -2.06 -2.86 -54.47
N PRO A 387 -2.00 -1.61 -53.94
CA PRO A 387 -2.41 -1.18 -52.60
C PRO A 387 -3.40 0.01 -52.64
N THR A 388 -4.35 0.11 -51.71
CA THR A 388 -5.03 1.38 -51.41
C THR A 388 -5.42 1.52 -49.95
N ARG A 389 -5.38 2.78 -49.54
CA ARG A 389 -5.36 3.39 -48.21
C ARG A 389 -6.68 4.13 -48.07
N GLU A 390 -7.37 4.00 -46.94
CA GLU A 390 -8.30 4.96 -46.29
C GLU A 390 -8.95 4.25 -45.09
N ARG A 391 -8.62 4.59 -43.83
CA ARG A 391 -9.14 5.68 -42.98
C ARG A 391 -10.66 5.65 -42.71
N SER A 392 -10.96 5.23 -41.47
CA SER A 392 -11.96 5.78 -40.53
C SER A 392 -13.45 5.50 -40.78
N SER A 393 -14.11 4.84 -39.81
CA SER A 393 -15.02 5.48 -38.83
C SER A 393 -15.99 4.49 -38.12
N SER A 394 -16.37 4.88 -36.90
CA SER A 394 -17.55 4.52 -36.09
C SER A 394 -17.61 3.12 -35.45
N VAL A 395 -17.62 2.91 -34.12
CA VAL A 395 -18.29 3.56 -32.96
C VAL A 395 -19.77 3.18 -32.84
N PHE A 396 -20.04 2.33 -31.83
CA PHE A 396 -21.30 1.88 -31.21
C PHE A 396 -22.29 1.00 -31.99
N SER A 397 -22.36 -0.28 -31.60
CA SER A 397 -23.64 -0.95 -31.36
C SER A 397 -23.62 -1.67 -30.02
N SER A 398 -24.64 -1.32 -29.26
CA SER A 398 -24.97 -1.69 -27.90
C SER A 398 -25.58 -3.09 -27.82
N GLU A 399 -25.79 -3.53 -26.58
CA GLU A 399 -26.54 -4.70 -26.14
C GLU A 399 -25.72 -5.99 -25.93
N SER A 400 -25.14 -6.09 -24.73
CA SER A 400 -25.31 -7.32 -23.95
C SER A 400 -25.40 -6.98 -22.46
N VAL A 401 -26.60 -7.21 -21.94
CA VAL A 401 -26.92 -7.61 -20.57
C VAL A 401 -25.83 -8.58 -20.06
N VAL A 402 -25.20 -8.30 -18.92
CA VAL A 402 -25.48 -8.90 -17.59
C VAL A 402 -24.68 -8.12 -16.54
N THR A 403 -25.36 -7.49 -15.59
CA THR A 403 -24.77 -7.04 -14.33
C THR A 403 -25.08 -8.08 -13.25
N ASN A 404 -24.04 -8.51 -12.53
CA ASN A 404 -23.89 -8.30 -11.09
C ASN A 404 -23.38 -9.53 -10.33
N MET A 405 -22.61 -9.20 -9.28
CA MET A 405 -22.16 -10.01 -8.15
C MET A 405 -20.84 -10.77 -8.34
N SER A 406 -19.73 -10.10 -8.00
CA SER A 406 -18.79 -10.49 -6.92
C SER A 406 -17.44 -9.82 -7.12
N GLU A 407 -17.20 -8.65 -6.51
CA GLU A 407 -15.85 -8.29 -6.08
C GLU A 407 -15.92 -7.11 -5.10
N LEU A 408 -16.11 -7.49 -3.83
CA LEU A 408 -15.70 -6.70 -2.69
C LEU A 408 -14.35 -7.28 -2.24
N GLU A 409 -13.43 -6.38 -1.94
CA GLU A 409 -12.13 -6.56 -1.27
C GLU A 409 -10.88 -6.32 -2.13
N ARG A 410 -10.06 -5.39 -1.60
CA ARG A 410 -8.68 -5.03 -1.94
C ARG A 410 -8.52 -3.86 -2.92
N SER A 411 -8.63 -2.67 -2.36
CA SER A 411 -7.89 -1.49 -2.82
C SER A 411 -7.52 -0.67 -1.60
N GLU A 412 -6.22 -0.63 -1.27
CA GLU A 412 -5.51 0.56 -0.79
C GLU A 412 -4.04 0.21 -0.48
N VAL A 413 -3.16 0.37 -1.48
CA VAL A 413 -1.73 0.59 -1.24
C VAL A 413 -1.17 1.56 -2.30
N ILE A 414 -1.03 2.81 -1.83
CA ILE A 414 0.13 3.71 -1.96
C ILE A 414 0.42 4.36 -3.32
N ARG A 415 0.26 5.69 -3.30
CA ARG A 415 0.99 6.64 -4.15
C ARG A 415 1.50 7.79 -3.27
N SER A 416 2.80 7.86 -3.02
CA SER A 416 3.51 9.13 -2.83
C SER A 416 5.03 8.96 -2.87
N THR A 417 5.64 9.87 -3.61
CA THR A 417 7.05 10.02 -4.00
C THR A 417 7.82 10.90 -3.02
N HIS A 418 9.13 10.67 -2.83
CA HIS A 418 10.08 11.75 -2.48
C HIS A 418 11.53 11.49 -2.95
N PHE A 419 12.20 12.60 -3.29
CA PHE A 419 13.51 12.80 -3.94
C PHE A 419 14.76 12.35 -3.15
N PRO A 420 15.93 12.16 -3.81
CA PRO A 420 17.20 11.93 -3.14
C PRO A 420 18.00 13.23 -2.90
N ARG A 421 18.66 13.33 -1.74
CA ARG A 421 19.67 14.34 -1.40
C ARG A 421 20.92 13.61 -0.90
N GLY A 422 22.07 13.92 -1.49
CA GLY A 422 23.35 13.24 -1.21
C GLY A 422 24.11 13.78 0.00
N ASN A 423 25.11 13.00 0.42
CA ASN A 423 26.44 13.35 0.96
C ASN A 423 27.11 12.06 1.47
N SER A 424 28.20 11.57 0.88
CA SER A 424 29.62 11.84 1.22
C SER A 424 30.07 11.32 2.60
N HIS A 425 30.78 10.19 2.63
CA HIS A 425 32.12 10.08 3.26
C HIS A 425 32.74 8.67 3.14
N ASP A 426 33.98 8.68 2.65
CA ASP A 426 35.18 7.96 3.12
C ASP A 426 35.24 6.42 3.09
N HIS A 427 35.88 5.90 2.02
CA HIS A 427 36.52 4.59 2.01
C HIS A 427 38.04 4.74 2.11
N ILE A 428 38.61 4.29 3.23
CA ILE A 428 40.04 4.03 3.43
C ILE A 428 40.26 2.52 3.31
N THR A 429 41.23 2.15 2.46
CA THR A 429 41.84 0.81 2.32
C THR A 429 42.94 0.59 3.38
N PRO A 430 43.26 -0.67 3.73
CA PRO A 430 44.45 -1.35 3.17
C PRO A 430 44.19 -2.86 2.91
N PHE A 431 44.73 -3.57 1.90
CA PHE A 431 46.10 -3.91 1.45
C PHE A 431 46.86 -4.99 2.31
N PHE A 432 46.69 -6.27 1.90
CA PHE A 432 47.58 -7.48 1.92
C PHE A 432 48.11 -8.10 3.26
N PRO A 433 48.68 -9.34 3.28
CA PRO A 433 48.69 -10.52 2.37
C PRO A 433 48.37 -11.89 3.06
N GLY A 434 48.36 -13.00 2.30
CA GLY A 434 47.83 -14.33 2.71
C GLY A 434 48.77 -15.40 3.34
N ALA A 435 48.24 -16.63 3.45
CA ALA A 435 48.92 -17.91 3.76
C ALA A 435 47.91 -19.06 3.48
N VAL A 436 48.07 -19.93 2.48
CA VAL A 436 48.80 -21.22 2.42
C VAL A 436 48.58 -22.17 3.61
N GLY A 437 48.00 -23.36 3.36
CA GLY A 437 48.45 -24.61 4.00
C GLY A 437 47.39 -25.59 4.53
N ALA A 438 47.36 -26.79 3.92
CA ALA A 438 47.09 -28.15 4.46
C ALA A 438 45.75 -28.42 5.21
N GLY A 439 45.02 -29.53 5.00
CA GLY A 439 45.41 -30.88 4.61
C GLY A 439 45.42 -31.82 5.83
N SER A 440 44.33 -32.56 6.08
CA SER A 440 44.21 -33.81 6.88
C SER A 440 42.73 -34.25 6.83
N ALA A 441 42.28 -35.36 6.23
CA ALA A 441 42.59 -36.78 6.40
C ALA A 441 41.96 -37.43 7.66
N LEU A 442 40.99 -38.33 7.38
CA LEU A 442 40.83 -39.70 7.91
C LEU A 442 40.18 -39.99 9.30
N VAL A 443 39.22 -40.92 9.23
CA VAL A 443 38.83 -41.96 10.24
C VAL A 443 37.98 -41.48 11.44
N GLY A 444 36.89 -42.14 11.86
CA GLY A 444 36.21 -43.38 11.45
C GLY A 444 35.07 -43.71 12.44
N SER A 445 34.19 -44.64 12.03
CA SER A 445 33.25 -45.50 12.81
C SER A 445 32.26 -44.84 13.80
N PRO A 446 31.03 -45.37 13.90
CA PRO A 446 30.82 -46.47 14.85
C PRO A 446 29.93 -47.61 14.33
N ASN A 447 30.31 -48.81 14.75
CA ASN A 447 29.52 -50.01 14.75
C ASN A 447 29.07 -50.22 16.20
N ARG A 448 27.76 -50.25 16.50
CA ARG A 448 27.21 -51.13 17.55
C ARG A 448 25.68 -51.12 17.56
N LYS A 449 25.14 -52.31 17.25
CA LYS A 449 23.87 -52.82 17.76
C LYS A 449 24.03 -53.14 19.25
N GLU A 450 23.00 -52.86 20.04
CA GLU A 450 22.47 -53.63 21.19
C GLU A 450 21.54 -52.70 21.99
N VAL A 451 20.23 -52.83 21.79
CA VAL A 451 19.18 -53.29 22.73
C VAL A 451 17.85 -53.22 21.99
#